data_AF-L1M4C8-F1
#
_entry.id   AF-L1M4C8-F1
#
_cell.length_a   1.000
_cell.length_b   1.000
_cell.length_c   1.000
_cell.angle_alpha   90.00
_cell.angle_beta   90.00
_cell.angle_gamma   90.00
#
_symmetry.space_group_name_H-M   'P 1'
#
loop_
_entity.id
_entity.type
_entity.pdbx_description
1 polymer ?
#
loop_
_entity_poly.entity_id
_entity_poly.type
_entity_poly.pdbx_seq_one_letter_code
_entity_poly.pdbx_strand_id
1 'polypeptide(L)'
;MTIDKAQLKALAEAAHSDLPDWRPDFGLTDEQKRFSMCASPSTILALLAEIKLLETWRTAFLAERDAQICQRDQLKAELAGLRTGYEAQNQVIAELRKDAERYNWAICRVQCAEALSAVVICHDGYKDKINERVDAYMEAWPCPVAAMAKEASRG
;
A
#
# COMPACT_ATOMS: atom_id res chain seq x y z
N MET A 1 37.02 -3.86 -16.82
CA MET A 1 37.55 -3.15 -17.99
C MET A 1 36.45 -2.23 -18.50
N THR A 2 36.59 -0.92 -18.33
CA THR A 2 35.60 0.08 -18.78
C THR A 2 35.98 0.51 -20.19
N ILE A 3 35.04 0.38 -21.14
CA ILE A 3 35.25 0.85 -22.51
C ILE A 3 34.89 2.33 -22.56
N ASP A 4 35.82 3.15 -23.01
CA ASP A 4 35.55 4.57 -23.29
C ASP A 4 34.72 4.69 -24.58
N LYS A 5 33.41 4.86 -24.40
CA LYS A 5 32.45 4.99 -25.50
C LYS A 5 32.66 6.27 -26.32
N ALA A 6 33.18 7.33 -25.70
CA ALA A 6 33.43 8.60 -26.40
C ALA A 6 34.64 8.46 -27.33
N GLN A 7 35.71 7.83 -26.84
CA GLN A 7 36.87 7.48 -27.66
C GLN A 7 36.47 6.55 -28.81
N LEU A 8 35.66 5.51 -28.54
CA LEU A 8 35.22 4.57 -29.56
C LEU A 8 34.34 5.25 -30.62
N LYS A 9 33.47 6.17 -30.21
CA LYS A 9 32.65 6.98 -31.13
C LYS A 9 33.53 7.85 -32.03
N ALA A 10 34.48 8.58 -31.45
CA ALA A 10 35.38 9.47 -32.21
C ALA A 10 36.20 8.70 -33.25
N LEU A 11 36.71 7.52 -32.89
CA LEU A 11 37.44 6.63 -33.81
C LEU A 11 36.54 6.12 -34.94
N ALA A 12 35.30 5.74 -34.63
CA ALA A 12 34.35 5.27 -35.64
C ALA A 12 33.89 6.41 -36.58
N GLU A 13 33.66 7.62 -36.08
CA GLU A 13 33.32 8.79 -36.91
C GLU A 13 34.48 9.17 -37.85
N ALA A 14 35.72 9.19 -37.34
CA ALA A 14 36.90 9.45 -38.16
C ALA A 14 37.07 8.39 -39.27
N ALA A 15 36.99 7.11 -38.92
CA ALA A 15 37.10 6.02 -39.89
C ALA A 15 35.97 5.99 -40.92
N HIS A 16 34.77 6.43 -40.55
CA HIS A 16 33.63 6.54 -41.47
C HIS A 16 33.77 7.72 -42.44
N SER A 17 34.35 8.83 -42.00
CA SER A 17 34.58 10.03 -42.83
C SER A 17 35.70 9.84 -43.86
N ASP A 18 36.78 9.15 -43.49
CA ASP A 18 37.98 9.02 -44.33
C ASP A 18 37.82 7.96 -45.44
N LEU A 19 36.95 6.97 -45.24
CA LEU A 19 36.75 5.85 -46.17
C LEU A 19 35.26 5.49 -46.24
N PRO A 20 34.45 6.19 -47.06
CA PRO A 20 33.03 5.86 -47.23
C PRO A 20 32.83 4.45 -47.82
N ASP A 21 33.79 3.95 -48.60
CA ASP A 21 33.91 2.55 -49.03
C ASP A 21 34.95 1.82 -48.17
N TRP A 22 34.74 1.79 -46.85
CA TRP A 22 35.61 1.06 -45.93
C TRP A 22 35.71 -0.41 -46.39
N ARG A 23 36.89 -0.78 -46.90
CA ARG A 23 37.24 -2.15 -47.29
C ARG A 23 38.52 -2.55 -46.56
N PRO A 24 38.52 -3.67 -45.82
CA PRO A 24 39.74 -4.16 -45.21
C PRO A 24 40.63 -4.71 -46.33
N ASP A 25 41.71 -3.99 -46.71
CA ASP A 25 42.59 -4.42 -47.81
C ASP A 25 44.04 -4.72 -47.39
N PHE A 26 44.57 -5.72 -48.10
CA PHE A 26 45.89 -6.38 -48.11
C PHE A 26 46.55 -6.81 -46.78
N GLY A 27 46.57 -8.13 -46.55
CA GLY A 27 47.39 -8.80 -45.52
C GLY A 27 46.62 -9.51 -44.40
N LEU A 28 45.30 -9.28 -44.30
CA LEU A 28 44.46 -9.89 -43.27
C LEU A 28 44.04 -11.32 -43.66
N THR A 29 43.93 -12.20 -42.65
CA THR A 29 43.31 -13.52 -42.81
C THR A 29 41.81 -13.38 -43.11
N ASP A 30 41.19 -14.43 -43.65
CA ASP A 30 39.75 -14.42 -43.94
C ASP A 30 38.90 -14.19 -42.68
N GLU A 31 39.34 -14.65 -41.52
CA GLU A 31 38.68 -14.40 -40.22
C GLU A 31 38.76 -12.93 -39.82
N GLN A 32 39.93 -12.30 -39.98
CA GLN A 32 40.11 -10.89 -39.70
C GLN A 32 39.29 -10.02 -40.65
N LYS A 33 39.21 -10.39 -41.94
CA LYS A 33 38.33 -9.71 -42.91
C LYS A 33 36.86 -9.80 -42.50
N ARG A 34 36.39 -10.99 -42.09
CA ARG A 34 35.01 -11.19 -41.59
C ARG A 34 34.73 -10.37 -40.33
N PHE A 35 35.60 -10.45 -39.33
CA PHE A 35 35.47 -9.66 -38.11
C PHE A 35 35.42 -8.17 -38.41
N SER A 36 36.30 -7.69 -39.29
CA SER A 36 36.38 -6.29 -39.66
C SER A 36 35.15 -5.84 -40.46
N MET A 37 34.59 -6.69 -41.34
CA MET A 37 33.30 -6.41 -42.00
C MET A 37 32.13 -6.32 -41.01
N CYS A 38 32.11 -7.17 -39.97
CA CYS A 38 31.10 -7.11 -38.92
C CYS A 38 31.28 -5.89 -37.99
N ALA A 39 32.53 -5.45 -37.78
CA ALA A 39 32.90 -4.30 -36.97
C ALA A 39 33.14 -3.04 -37.81
N SER A 40 32.39 -2.86 -38.90
CA SER A 40 32.47 -1.64 -39.71
C SER A 40 32.21 -0.39 -38.84
N PRO A 41 32.81 0.77 -39.15
CA PRO A 41 32.55 2.00 -38.43
C PRO A 41 31.04 2.32 -38.30
N SER A 42 30.28 2.08 -39.37
CA SER A 42 28.81 2.22 -39.39
C SER A 42 28.12 1.30 -38.38
N THR A 43 28.55 0.04 -38.28
CA THR A 43 28.03 -0.92 -37.29
C THR A 43 28.34 -0.45 -35.87
N ILE A 44 29.56 0.02 -35.62
CA ILE A 44 29.97 0.53 -34.30
C ILE A 44 29.11 1.74 -33.90
N LEU A 45 28.89 2.68 -34.81
CA LEU A 45 28.04 3.86 -34.55
C LEU A 45 26.58 3.45 -34.28
N ALA A 46 26.04 2.50 -35.04
CA ALA A 46 24.69 1.97 -34.81
C ALA A 46 24.56 1.30 -33.43
N LEU A 47 25.54 0.47 -33.04
CA LEU A 47 25.58 -0.17 -31.72
C LEU A 47 25.73 0.86 -30.59
N LEU A 48 26.53 1.90 -30.77
CA LEU A 48 26.67 3.00 -29.80
C LEU A 48 25.36 3.78 -29.63
N ALA A 49 24.64 4.02 -30.73
CA ALA A 49 23.32 4.64 -30.69
C ALA A 49 22.30 3.76 -29.92
N GLU A 50 22.29 2.45 -30.19
CA GLU A 50 21.42 1.50 -29.48
C GLU A 50 21.77 1.41 -27.99
N ILE A 51 23.06 1.36 -27.63
CA ILE A 51 23.49 1.39 -26.23
C ILE A 51 22.99 2.66 -25.53
N LYS A 52 23.10 3.83 -26.16
CA LYS A 52 22.62 5.09 -25.59
C LYS A 52 21.10 5.07 -25.39
N LEU A 53 20.38 4.51 -26.36
CA LEU A 53 18.93 4.31 -26.25
C LEU A 53 18.62 3.42 -25.05
N LEU A 54 19.21 2.23 -24.97
CA LEU A 54 19.01 1.29 -23.87
C LEU A 54 19.36 1.88 -22.49
N GLU A 55 20.41 2.71 -22.39
CA GLU A 55 20.75 3.42 -21.15
C GLU A 55 19.67 4.43 -20.74
N THR A 56 19.09 5.13 -21.72
CA THR A 56 17.97 6.05 -21.50
C THR A 56 16.75 5.29 -20.99
N TRP A 57 16.39 4.18 -21.65
CA TRP A 57 15.27 3.32 -21.25
C TRP A 57 15.48 2.72 -19.86
N ARG A 58 16.69 2.23 -19.57
CA ARG A 58 17.04 1.69 -18.25
C ARG A 58 16.84 2.74 -17.16
N THR A 59 17.29 3.97 -17.41
CA THR A 59 17.17 5.07 -16.43
C THR A 59 15.70 5.43 -16.20
N ALA A 60 14.91 5.56 -17.27
CA ALA A 60 13.47 5.83 -17.18
C ALA A 60 12.73 4.70 -16.44
N PHE A 61 13.04 3.44 -16.76
CA PHE A 61 12.44 2.28 -16.11
C PHE A 61 12.74 2.22 -14.61
N LEU A 62 13.99 2.50 -14.21
CA LEU A 62 14.36 2.53 -12.80
C LEU A 62 13.65 3.66 -12.05
N ALA A 63 13.55 4.85 -12.66
CA ALA A 63 12.82 5.98 -12.07
C ALA A 63 11.33 5.65 -11.88
N GLU A 64 10.70 5.04 -12.88
CA GLU A 64 9.29 4.60 -12.80
C GLU A 64 9.09 3.55 -11.70
N ARG A 65 9.97 2.54 -11.64
CA ARG A 65 9.93 1.53 -10.58
C ARG A 65 10.05 2.15 -9.20
N ASP A 66 10.96 3.10 -9.02
CA ASP A 66 11.16 3.76 -7.72
C ASP A 66 9.93 4.61 -7.35
N ALA A 67 9.33 5.31 -8.32
CA ALA A 67 8.07 6.03 -8.11
C ALA A 67 6.92 5.09 -7.69
N GLN A 68 6.79 3.93 -8.34
CA GLN A 68 5.80 2.91 -7.98
C GLN A 68 6.03 2.32 -6.59
N ILE A 69 7.29 2.12 -6.19
CA ILE A 69 7.63 1.68 -4.83
C ILE A 69 7.18 2.73 -3.81
N CYS A 70 7.47 4.01 -4.05
CA CYS A 70 7.03 5.10 -3.19
C CYS A 70 5.49 5.16 -3.08
N GLN A 71 4.78 5.08 -4.20
CA GLN A 71 3.31 5.07 -4.22
C GLN A 71 2.74 3.88 -3.44
N ARG A 72 3.30 2.68 -3.64
CA ARG A 72 2.89 1.47 -2.90
C ARG A 72 3.06 1.65 -1.39
N ASP A 73 4.19 2.22 -0.96
CA ASP A 73 4.48 2.39 0.46
C ASP A 73 3.61 3.47 1.09
N GLN A 74 3.30 4.55 0.36
CA GLN A 74 2.29 5.53 0.75
C GLN A 74 0.90 4.87 0.94
N LEU A 75 0.43 4.11 -0.05
CA LEU A 75 -0.86 3.43 0.04
C LEU A 75 -0.92 2.42 1.20
N LYS A 76 0.19 1.73 1.50
CA LYS A 76 0.27 0.86 2.68
C LYS A 76 0.12 1.64 3.98
N ALA A 77 0.72 2.82 4.08
CA ALA A 77 0.59 3.68 5.25
C ALA A 77 -0.85 4.21 5.40
N GLU A 78 -1.48 4.64 4.31
CA GLU A 78 -2.88 5.08 4.29
C GLU A 78 -3.83 3.94 4.70
N LEU A 79 -3.63 2.73 4.16
CA LEU A 79 -4.43 1.56 4.52
C LEU A 79 -4.24 1.17 6.00
N ALA A 80 -3.04 1.28 6.54
CA ALA A 80 -2.80 1.03 7.96
C ALA A 80 -3.56 2.05 8.83
N GLY A 81 -3.52 3.34 8.47
CA GLY A 81 -4.28 4.39 9.15
C GLY A 81 -5.80 4.21 9.06
N LEU A 82 -6.32 3.78 7.91
CA LEU A 82 -7.74 3.49 7.76
C LEU A 82 -8.18 2.29 8.61
N ARG A 83 -7.37 1.24 8.70
CA ARG A 83 -7.67 0.06 9.54
C ARG A 83 -7.74 0.42 11.01
N THR A 84 -6.77 1.17 11.52
CA THR A 84 -6.78 1.61 12.92
C THR A 84 -7.96 2.53 13.21
N GLY A 85 -8.28 3.45 12.30
CA GLY A 85 -9.47 4.30 12.40
C GLY A 85 -10.78 3.51 12.43
N TYR A 86 -10.90 2.49 11.57
CA TYR A 86 -12.07 1.61 11.51
C TYR A 86 -12.22 0.77 12.78
N GLU A 87 -11.12 0.22 13.32
CA GLU A 87 -11.12 -0.52 14.58
C GLU A 87 -11.55 0.36 15.76
N ALA A 88 -11.03 1.58 15.85
CA ALA A 88 -11.42 2.55 16.87
C ALA A 88 -12.91 2.91 16.77
N GLN A 89 -13.42 3.14 15.55
CA GLN A 89 -14.85 3.39 15.34
C GLN A 89 -15.71 2.20 15.77
N ASN A 90 -15.31 0.98 15.44
CA ASN A 90 -16.05 -0.22 15.86
C ASN A 90 -16.09 -0.39 17.37
N GLN A 91 -15.00 -0.06 18.07
CA GLN A 91 -14.99 -0.06 19.55
C GLN A 91 -15.98 0.96 20.10
N VAL A 92 -16.01 2.18 19.57
CA VAL A 92 -16.98 3.21 19.97
C VAL A 92 -18.41 2.77 19.69
N ILE A 93 -18.68 2.20 18.51
CA ILE A 93 -20.01 1.67 18.15
C ILE A 93 -20.43 0.55 19.10
N ALA A 94 -19.52 -0.35 19.48
CA ALA A 94 -19.80 -1.42 20.43
C ALA A 94 -20.18 -0.87 21.81
N GLU A 95 -19.46 0.12 22.33
CA GLU A 95 -19.79 0.76 23.60
C GLU A 95 -21.12 1.54 23.54
N LEU A 96 -21.38 2.25 22.44
CA LEU A 96 -22.67 2.94 22.24
C LEU A 96 -23.84 1.97 22.17
N ARG A 97 -23.66 0.78 21.59
CA ARG A 97 -24.69 -0.27 21.59
C ARG A 97 -24.99 -0.77 23.01
N LYS A 98 -23.97 -0.98 23.84
CA LYS A 98 -24.16 -1.34 25.26
C LYS A 98 -24.90 -0.23 26.01
N ASP A 99 -24.50 1.02 25.85
CA ASP A 99 -25.18 2.16 26.47
C ASP A 99 -26.66 2.23 26.02
N ALA A 100 -26.95 2.01 24.73
CA ALA A 100 -28.32 1.95 24.22
C ALA A 100 -29.13 0.80 24.83
N GLU A 101 -28.53 -0.38 25.01
CA GLU A 101 -29.16 -1.52 25.69
C GLU A 101 -29.50 -1.20 27.16
N ARG A 102 -28.59 -0.53 27.88
CA ARG A 102 -28.83 -0.07 29.26
C ARG A 102 -30.00 0.89 29.35
N TYR A 103 -30.06 1.88 28.44
CA TYR A 103 -31.19 2.81 28.37
C TYR A 103 -32.51 2.12 28.04
N ASN A 104 -32.49 1.20 27.07
CA ASN A 104 -33.67 0.41 26.74
C ASN A 104 -34.17 -0.39 27.95
N TRP A 105 -33.27 -1.07 28.67
CA TRP A 105 -33.62 -1.79 29.89
C TRP A 105 -34.24 -0.88 30.96
N ALA A 106 -33.65 0.29 31.19
CA ALA A 106 -34.14 1.25 32.17
C ALA A 106 -35.57 1.71 31.89
N ILE A 107 -35.91 1.87 30.61
CA ILE A 107 -37.23 2.36 30.16
C ILE A 107 -38.28 1.23 30.12
N CYS A 108 -37.87 -0.04 30.08
CA CYS A 108 -38.81 -1.16 29.96
C CYS A 108 -39.75 -1.34 31.16
N ARG A 109 -39.41 -0.86 32.37
CA ARG A 109 -40.27 -0.92 33.57
C ARG A 109 -40.01 0.25 34.52
N VAL A 110 -41.05 0.70 35.22
CA VAL A 110 -40.94 1.73 36.27
C VAL A 110 -39.95 1.32 37.38
N GLN A 111 -39.95 0.04 37.77
CA GLN A 111 -39.01 -0.49 38.78
C GLN A 111 -37.54 -0.43 38.31
N CYS A 112 -37.29 -0.54 37.01
CA CYS A 112 -35.95 -0.41 36.44
C CYS A 112 -35.46 1.05 36.49
N ALA A 113 -36.36 2.02 36.28
CA ALA A 113 -36.03 3.44 36.41
C ALA A 113 -35.72 3.87 37.85
N GLU A 114 -36.46 3.35 38.84
CA GLU A 114 -36.18 3.58 40.27
C GLU A 114 -34.82 2.98 40.68
N ALA A 115 -34.53 1.75 40.24
CA ALA A 115 -33.23 1.12 40.45
C ALA A 115 -32.09 1.92 39.81
N LEU A 116 -32.28 2.42 38.58
CA LEU A 116 -31.29 3.25 37.89
C LEU A 116 -31.04 4.56 38.65
N SER A 117 -32.10 5.23 39.12
CA SER A 117 -32.00 6.46 39.92
C SER A 117 -31.21 6.24 41.21
N ALA A 118 -31.50 5.15 41.93
CA ALA A 118 -30.76 4.78 43.13
C ALA A 118 -29.27 4.51 42.84
N VAL A 119 -28.95 3.80 41.75
CA VAL A 119 -27.57 3.53 41.33
C VAL A 119 -26.82 4.83 41.00
N VAL A 120 -27.45 5.75 40.26
CA VAL A 120 -26.85 7.04 39.88
C VAL A 120 -26.57 7.90 41.12
N ILE A 121 -27.51 7.97 42.06
CA ILE A 121 -27.38 8.75 43.30
C ILE A 121 -26.27 8.15 44.19
N CYS A 122 -26.24 6.83 44.37
CA CYS A 122 -25.27 6.15 45.23
C CYS A 122 -23.83 6.21 44.71
N HIS A 123 -23.64 6.45 43.41
CA HIS A 123 -22.34 6.47 42.77
C HIS A 123 -21.91 7.87 42.31
N ASP A 124 -22.56 8.94 42.76
CA ASP A 124 -22.15 10.34 42.52
C ASP A 124 -21.76 10.64 41.06
N GLY A 125 -22.46 10.02 40.10
CA GLY A 125 -22.19 10.19 38.67
C GLY A 125 -20.96 9.47 38.10
N TYR A 126 -20.27 8.59 38.84
CA TYR A 126 -19.17 7.78 38.31
C TYR A 126 -19.68 6.78 37.26
N LYS A 127 -19.55 7.14 35.98
CA LYS A 127 -20.09 6.40 34.83
C LYS A 127 -19.75 4.90 34.86
N ASP A 128 -18.48 4.55 35.11
CA ASP A 128 -18.04 3.15 35.05
C ASP A 128 -18.70 2.29 36.14
N LYS A 129 -18.83 2.81 37.36
CA LYS A 129 -19.51 2.11 38.47
C LYS A 129 -21.01 2.00 38.25
N ILE A 130 -21.62 3.03 37.66
CA ILE A 130 -23.03 3.01 37.27
C ILE A 130 -23.24 1.92 36.22
N ASN A 131 -22.43 1.89 35.16
CA ASN A 131 -22.50 0.89 34.10
C ASN A 131 -22.33 -0.54 34.64
N GLU A 132 -21.32 -0.78 35.48
CA GLU A 132 -21.09 -2.09 36.12
C GLU A 132 -22.31 -2.55 36.94
N ARG A 133 -22.90 -1.66 37.74
CA ARG A 133 -24.08 -1.99 38.53
C ARG A 133 -25.30 -2.24 37.65
N VAL A 134 -25.53 -1.41 36.64
CA VAL A 134 -26.65 -1.60 35.72
C VAL A 134 -26.53 -2.93 34.98
N ASP A 135 -25.32 -3.29 34.53
CA ASP A 135 -25.08 -4.59 33.88
C ASP A 135 -25.39 -5.75 34.83
N ALA A 136 -24.99 -5.67 36.12
CA ALA A 136 -25.31 -6.68 37.12
C ALA A 136 -26.82 -6.80 37.40
N TYR A 137 -27.54 -5.67 37.42
CA TYR A 137 -29.01 -5.67 37.54
C TYR A 137 -29.68 -6.24 36.29
N MET A 138 -29.19 -5.91 35.09
CA MET A 138 -29.68 -6.45 33.83
C MET A 138 -29.53 -7.97 33.76
N GLU A 139 -28.40 -8.51 34.25
CA GLU A 139 -28.14 -9.95 34.31
C GLU A 139 -29.08 -10.64 35.31
N ALA A 140 -29.23 -10.08 36.51
CA ALA A 140 -30.09 -10.66 37.53
C ALA A 140 -31.59 -10.54 37.18
N TRP A 141 -31.98 -9.47 36.47
CA TRP A 141 -33.37 -9.11 36.17
C TRP A 141 -33.52 -8.81 34.67
N PRO A 142 -33.50 -9.85 33.81
CA PRO A 142 -33.58 -9.68 32.37
C PRO A 142 -34.89 -9.00 31.95
N CYS A 143 -34.81 -8.08 30.99
CA CYS A 143 -36.02 -7.46 30.44
C CYS A 143 -36.88 -8.52 29.70
N PRO A 144 -38.15 -8.72 30.05
CA PRO A 144 -39.02 -9.70 29.40
C PRO A 144 -39.25 -9.40 27.91
N VAL A 145 -39.29 -8.11 27.54
CA VAL A 145 -39.45 -7.67 26.15
C VAL A 145 -38.21 -8.04 25.32
N ALA A 146 -37.02 -7.92 25.91
CA ALA A 146 -35.78 -8.37 25.27
C ALA A 146 -35.70 -9.90 25.15
N ALA A 147 -36.20 -10.64 26.14
CA ALA A 147 -36.29 -12.10 26.07
C ALA A 147 -37.23 -12.58 24.95
N MET A 148 -38.41 -11.96 24.84
CA MET A 148 -39.39 -12.26 23.78
C MET A 148 -38.87 -11.91 22.37
N ALA A 149 -38.16 -10.80 22.20
CA ALA A 149 -37.56 -10.42 20.91
C ALA A 149 -36.47 -11.42 20.46
N LYS A 150 -35.69 -11.97 21.40
CA LYS A 150 -34.64 -12.97 21.13
C LYS A 150 -35.20 -14.34 20.72
N GLU A 151 -36.38 -14.70 21.23
CA GLU A 151 -37.12 -15.89 20.83
C GLU A 151 -37.74 -15.72 19.44
N ALA A 152 -38.30 -14.53 19.15
CA ALA A 152 -38.90 -14.22 17.85
C ALA A 152 -37.88 -14.19 16.69
N SER A 153 -36.61 -13.82 16.94
CA SER A 153 -35.56 -13.78 15.91
C SER A 153 -34.91 -15.15 15.61
N ARG A 154 -35.30 -16.21 16.32
CA ARG A 154 -34.77 -17.58 16.16
C ARG A 154 -35.70 -18.51 15.39
N GLY A 155 -36.91 -18.06 15.05
CA GLY A 155 -37.85 -18.75 14.15
C GLY A 155 -37.79 -18.16 12.74
#